data_AF-A0A014MEU7-F1
#
_entry.id   AF-A0A014MEU7-F1
#
_cell.length_a   1.000
_cell.length_b   1.000
_cell.length_c   1.000
_cell.angle_alpha   90.00
_cell.angle_beta   90.00
_cell.angle_gamma   90.00
#
_symmetry.space_group_name_H-M   'P 1'
#
loop_
_entity.id
_entity.type
_entity.pdbx_description
1 polymer ?
#
loop_
_entity_poly.entity_id
_entity_poly.type
_entity_poly.pdbx_seq_one_letter_code
_entity_poly.pdbx_strand_id
1 'polypeptide(L)'
;MNIVNNSDNIVQHYQSDDATEYQRELLKFIKQNKPHNADEYNASNLSGLLEMMKEKYQQINPQRAPTLSELNSALLYVDGQLRNNIDKDTTDPDQIELNNYVQNNLGKYAIQLTSVNMLFNQMINRALFPEEDQELEKF
;
A
#
# COMPACT_ATOMS: atom_id res chain seq x y z
N MET A 1 -8.21 -25.13 12.68
CA MET A 1 -7.35 -23.93 12.69
C MET A 1 -7.63 -23.20 11.38
N ASN A 2 -8.53 -22.21 11.41
CA ASN A 2 -8.86 -21.43 10.23
C ASN A 2 -7.78 -20.35 10.08
N ILE A 3 -7.04 -20.40 8.98
CA ILE A 3 -6.21 -19.28 8.53
C ILE A 3 -7.21 -18.22 8.06
N VAL A 4 -7.64 -17.36 8.98
CA VAL A 4 -8.37 -16.14 8.64
C VAL A 4 -7.40 -15.29 7.81
N ASN A 5 -7.81 -14.97 6.58
CA ASN A 5 -7.08 -14.09 5.68
C ASN A 5 -6.79 -12.76 6.39
N ASN A 6 -5.57 -12.64 6.90
CA ASN A 6 -5.10 -11.50 7.68
C ASN A 6 -4.99 -10.20 6.83
N SER A 7 -5.22 -10.33 5.52
CA SER A 7 -5.24 -9.23 4.56
C SER A 7 -6.43 -8.28 4.77
N ASP A 8 -7.59 -8.78 5.23
CA ASP A 8 -8.77 -7.92 5.39
C ASP A 8 -8.67 -7.01 6.63
N ASN A 9 -7.92 -7.43 7.66
CA ASN A 9 -7.74 -6.64 8.90
C ASN A 9 -6.74 -5.48 8.76
N ILE A 10 -5.71 -5.63 7.92
CA ILE A 10 -4.69 -4.58 7.72
C ILE A 10 -5.29 -3.39 6.95
N VAL A 11 -6.26 -3.64 6.07
CA VAL A 11 -6.89 -2.63 5.21
C VAL A 11 -7.98 -1.83 5.94
N GLN A 12 -8.61 -2.40 6.98
CA GLN A 12 -9.70 -1.73 7.73
C GLN A 12 -9.27 -0.47 8.50
N HIS A 13 -7.96 -0.22 8.71
CA HIS A 13 -7.46 0.91 9.49
C HIS A 13 -7.34 2.26 8.75
N TYR A 14 -7.65 2.30 7.44
CA TYR A 14 -7.48 3.52 6.62
C TYR A 14 -8.81 4.12 6.12
N GLN A 15 -9.88 3.92 6.89
CA GLN A 15 -11.13 4.66 6.77
C GLN A 15 -11.04 5.92 7.63
N SER A 16 -10.48 7.02 7.13
CA SER A 16 -10.61 8.32 7.78
C SER A 16 -10.75 9.46 6.77
N ASP A 17 -11.57 10.44 7.12
CA ASP A 17 -11.64 11.78 6.49
C ASP A 17 -10.31 12.56 6.63
N ASP A 18 -9.30 11.99 7.32
CA ASP A 18 -7.99 12.56 7.61
C ASP A 18 -6.89 12.08 6.64
N ALA A 19 -7.22 11.86 5.38
CA ALA A 19 -6.21 11.53 4.37
C ALA A 19 -5.15 12.65 4.28
N THR A 20 -3.88 12.30 4.16
CA THR A 20 -2.83 13.28 3.82
C THR A 20 -2.99 13.77 2.38
N GLU A 21 -2.43 14.93 2.05
CA GLU A 21 -2.40 15.41 0.67
C GLU A 21 -1.73 14.39 -0.27
N TYR A 22 -0.64 13.77 0.18
CA TYR A 22 0.04 12.72 -0.57
C TYR A 22 -0.86 11.51 -0.85
N GLN A 23 -1.61 11.03 0.15
CA GLN A 23 -2.57 9.93 -0.02
C GLN A 23 -3.67 10.26 -1.03
N ARG A 24 -4.23 11.48 -0.97
CA ARG A 24 -5.27 11.93 -1.91
C ARG A 24 -4.74 12.04 -3.33
N GLU A 25 -3.59 12.66 -3.52
CA GLU A 25 -2.98 12.83 -4.84
C GLU A 25 -2.53 11.49 -5.44
N LEU A 26 -2.02 10.56 -4.63
CA LEU A 26 -1.69 9.21 -5.09
C LEU A 26 -2.94 8.42 -5.51
N LEU A 27 -4.02 8.49 -4.72
CA LEU A 27 -5.30 7.86 -5.07
C LEU A 27 -5.84 8.42 -6.40
N LYS A 28 -5.82 9.74 -6.55
CA LYS A 28 -6.26 10.43 -7.77
C LYS A 28 -5.42 10.00 -8.96
N PHE A 29 -4.09 9.98 -8.82
CA PHE A 29 -3.19 9.55 -9.88
C PHE A 29 -3.47 8.12 -10.32
N ILE A 30 -3.58 7.17 -9.37
CA ILE A 30 -3.87 5.76 -9.70
C ILE A 30 -5.26 5.63 -10.33
N LYS A 31 -6.25 6.42 -9.91
CA LYS A 31 -7.60 6.43 -10.54
C LYS A 31 -7.60 6.99 -11.96
N GLN A 32 -6.74 7.96 -12.27
CA GLN A 32 -6.65 8.61 -13.59
C GLN A 32 -5.80 7.80 -14.57
N ASN A 33 -4.81 7.07 -14.05
CA ASN A 33 -3.86 6.28 -14.83
C ASN A 33 -4.08 4.79 -14.56
N LYS A 34 -5.31 4.38 -14.27
CA LYS A 34 -5.61 2.95 -14.07
C LYS A 34 -5.08 2.17 -15.29
N PRO A 35 -4.39 1.05 -15.09
CA PRO A 35 -4.07 0.18 -16.21
C PRO A 35 -5.38 -0.24 -16.87
N HIS A 36 -5.49 0.01 -18.17
CA HIS A 36 -6.54 -0.53 -19.04
C HIS A 36 -6.13 -1.89 -19.65
N ASN A 37 -4.88 -2.31 -19.39
CA ASN A 37 -4.28 -3.60 -19.72
C ASN A 37 -3.03 -3.82 -18.83
N ALA A 38 -2.61 -5.08 -18.62
CA ALA A 38 -1.43 -5.43 -17.82
C ALA A 38 -0.10 -4.87 -18.39
N ASP A 39 -0.05 -4.60 -19.69
CA ASP A 39 1.17 -4.26 -20.42
C ASP A 39 1.42 -2.74 -20.60
N GLU A 40 0.46 -1.87 -20.24
CA GLU A 40 0.55 -0.42 -20.51
C GLU A 40 0.96 0.42 -19.29
N TYR A 41 1.20 -0.20 -18.13
CA TYR A 41 1.42 0.54 -16.89
C TYR A 41 2.80 0.33 -16.31
N ASN A 42 3.56 1.42 -16.12
CA ASN A 42 4.85 1.41 -15.43
C ASN A 42 4.74 0.90 -13.98
N ALA A 43 3.54 0.83 -13.39
CA ALA A 43 3.28 0.21 -12.10
C ALA A 43 2.75 -1.24 -12.18
N SER A 44 3.00 -1.93 -13.30
CA SER A 44 2.77 -3.38 -13.48
C SER A 44 3.65 -4.26 -12.60
N ASN A 45 4.62 -3.66 -11.90
CA ASN A 45 5.44 -4.28 -10.86
C ASN A 45 5.66 -3.31 -9.69
N LEU A 46 6.02 -3.86 -8.52
CA LEU A 46 6.22 -3.08 -7.29
C LEU A 46 7.28 -1.97 -7.48
N SER A 47 8.36 -2.23 -8.21
CA SER A 47 9.46 -1.26 -8.37
C SER A 47 8.98 0.00 -9.08
N GLY A 48 8.31 -0.15 -10.21
CA GLY A 48 7.80 1.00 -10.96
C GLY A 48 6.65 1.72 -10.22
N LEU A 49 5.85 1.00 -9.42
CA LEU A 49 4.90 1.65 -8.51
C LEU A 49 5.60 2.52 -7.46
N LEU A 50 6.67 2.00 -6.84
CA LEU A 50 7.44 2.74 -5.84
C LEU A 50 8.16 3.96 -6.41
N GLU A 51 8.68 3.88 -7.63
CA GLU A 51 9.28 5.02 -8.32
C GLU A 51 8.25 6.13 -8.54
N MET A 52 7.08 5.78 -9.08
CA MET A 52 5.99 6.75 -9.25
C MET A 52 5.54 7.36 -7.92
N MET A 53 5.41 6.55 -6.87
CA MET A 53 5.07 7.03 -5.54
C MET A 53 6.10 8.04 -5.01
N LYS A 54 7.40 7.79 -5.22
CA LYS A 54 8.47 8.72 -4.83
C LYS A 54 8.40 10.02 -5.61
N GLU A 55 8.19 9.96 -6.92
CA GLU A 55 8.02 11.15 -7.75
C GLU A 55 6.82 11.99 -7.30
N LYS A 56 5.68 11.34 -7.01
CA LYS A 56 4.49 12.01 -6.47
C LYS A 56 4.72 12.63 -5.11
N TYR A 57 5.44 11.95 -4.23
CA TYR A 57 5.81 12.52 -2.95
C TYR A 57 6.68 13.77 -3.12
N GLN A 58 7.67 13.74 -4.02
CA GLN A 58 8.59 14.85 -4.28
C GLN A 58 7.87 16.06 -4.92
N GLN A 59 6.82 15.84 -5.70
CA GLN A 59 5.99 16.94 -6.22
C GLN A 59 5.32 17.73 -5.08
N ILE A 60 4.96 17.06 -3.99
CA ILE A 60 4.30 17.68 -2.82
C ILE A 60 5.34 18.17 -1.80
N ASN A 61 6.45 17.44 -1.65
CA ASN A 61 7.52 17.72 -0.69
C ASN A 61 8.88 17.82 -1.42
N PRO A 62 9.17 18.93 -2.12
CA PRO A 62 10.34 19.02 -3.02
C PRO A 62 11.70 18.85 -2.35
N GLN A 63 11.76 19.09 -1.03
CA GLN A 63 13.01 19.09 -0.26
C GLN A 63 13.25 17.78 0.50
N ARG A 64 12.36 16.78 0.37
CA ARG A 64 12.41 15.57 1.18
C ARG A 64 12.06 14.32 0.37
N ALA A 65 12.82 13.25 0.61
CA ALA A 65 12.43 11.93 0.15
C ALA A 65 11.37 11.33 1.11
N PRO A 66 10.42 10.52 0.60
CA PRO A 66 9.50 9.81 1.46
C PRO A 66 10.23 8.76 2.30
N THR A 67 9.77 8.58 3.52
CA THR A 67 10.16 7.43 4.36
C THR A 67 9.44 6.16 3.91
N LEU A 68 9.98 4.99 4.28
CA LEU A 68 9.33 3.71 4.01
C LEU A 68 7.92 3.64 4.62
N SER A 69 7.74 4.20 5.82
CA SER A 69 6.45 4.27 6.52
C SER A 69 5.43 5.11 5.75
N GLU A 70 5.82 6.25 5.18
CA GLU A 70 4.93 7.08 4.37
C GLU A 70 4.54 6.42 3.06
N LEU A 71 5.48 5.76 2.38
CA LEU A 71 5.16 4.97 1.20
C LEU A 71 4.16 3.87 1.55
N ASN A 72 4.42 3.14 2.63
CA ASN A 72 3.54 2.06 3.08
C ASN A 72 2.14 2.55 3.44
N SER A 73 2.06 3.60 4.26
CA SER A 73 0.79 4.22 4.67
C SER A 73 -0.01 4.75 3.49
N ALA A 74 0.66 5.34 2.49
CA ALA A 74 -0.02 5.83 1.30
C ALA A 74 -0.56 4.70 0.42
N LEU A 75 0.22 3.63 0.25
CA LEU A 75 -0.20 2.48 -0.55
C LEU A 75 -1.38 1.74 0.08
N LEU A 76 -1.34 1.51 1.41
CA LEU A 76 -2.44 0.88 2.14
C LEU A 76 -3.73 1.70 2.07
N TYR A 77 -3.63 3.02 2.20
CA TYR A 77 -4.77 3.91 2.01
C TYR A 77 -5.36 3.76 0.61
N VAL A 78 -4.54 3.81 -0.45
CA VAL A 78 -5.05 3.69 -1.82
C VAL A 78 -5.68 2.32 -2.08
N ASP A 79 -5.04 1.23 -1.66
CA ASP A 79 -5.59 -0.13 -1.80
C ASP A 79 -6.94 -0.25 -1.10
N GLY A 80 -7.06 0.24 0.14
CA GLY A 80 -8.33 0.23 0.88
C GLY A 80 -9.42 1.07 0.22
N GLN A 81 -9.08 2.29 -0.22
CA GLN A 81 -10.04 3.17 -0.90
C GLN A 81 -10.52 2.57 -2.23
N LEU A 82 -9.66 1.89 -2.99
CA LEU A 82 -10.09 1.24 -4.22
C LEU A 82 -10.93 -0.01 -3.94
N ARG A 83 -10.55 -0.84 -2.95
CA ARG A 83 -11.36 -2.01 -2.53
C ARG A 83 -12.78 -1.65 -2.11
N ASN A 84 -12.95 -0.55 -1.36
CA ASN A 84 -14.27 -0.12 -0.89
C ASN A 84 -15.18 0.40 -2.02
N ASN A 85 -14.60 0.80 -3.16
CA ASN A 85 -15.34 1.33 -4.30
C ASN A 85 -15.63 0.27 -5.38
N ILE A 86 -15.20 -0.99 -5.18
CA ILE A 86 -15.47 -2.08 -6.11
C ILE A 86 -16.84 -2.67 -5.79
N ASP A 87 -17.76 -2.57 -6.74
CA ASP A 87 -18.96 -3.39 -6.76
C ASP A 87 -18.61 -4.79 -7.29
N LYS A 88 -18.78 -5.82 -6.46
CA LYS A 88 -18.39 -7.20 -6.80
C LYS A 88 -19.35 -7.89 -7.76
N ASP A 89 -20.58 -7.37 -7.88
CA ASP A 89 -21.63 -7.95 -8.71
C ASP A 89 -21.85 -7.14 -10.01
N THR A 90 -20.98 -6.16 -10.27
CA THR A 90 -21.05 -5.32 -11.45
C THR A 90 -20.74 -6.07 -12.75
N THR A 91 -21.35 -5.61 -13.83
CA THR A 91 -21.04 -6.01 -15.21
C THR A 91 -20.27 -4.92 -15.97
N ASP A 92 -19.97 -3.79 -15.31
CA ASP A 92 -19.18 -2.70 -15.87
C ASP A 92 -17.73 -3.17 -16.10
N PRO A 93 -17.25 -3.20 -17.35
CA PRO A 93 -15.89 -3.61 -17.68
C PRO A 93 -14.81 -2.85 -16.90
N ASP A 94 -15.00 -1.55 -16.67
CA ASP A 94 -14.02 -0.70 -15.99
C ASP A 94 -13.89 -1.07 -14.50
N GLN A 95 -14.99 -1.50 -13.88
CA GLN A 95 -15.00 -1.99 -12.50
C GLN A 95 -14.41 -3.40 -12.38
N ILE A 96 -14.69 -4.27 -13.37
CA ILE A 96 -14.08 -5.61 -13.44
C ILE A 96 -12.57 -5.50 -13.56
N GLU A 97 -12.08 -4.62 -14.43
CA GLU A 97 -10.65 -4.36 -14.60
C GLU A 97 -10.02 -3.77 -13.33
N LEU A 98 -10.67 -2.77 -12.72
CA LEU A 98 -10.21 -2.21 -11.45
C LEU A 98 -10.07 -3.28 -10.37
N ASN A 99 -11.06 -4.17 -10.26
CA ASN A 99 -11.01 -5.29 -9.32
C ASN A 99 -9.82 -6.21 -9.63
N ASN A 100 -9.62 -6.58 -10.90
CA ASN A 100 -8.47 -7.40 -11.29
C ASN A 100 -7.13 -6.73 -10.94
N TYR A 101 -6.98 -5.42 -11.17
CA TYR A 101 -5.77 -4.69 -10.81
C TYR A 101 -5.53 -4.68 -9.30
N VAL A 102 -6.57 -4.38 -8.51
CA VAL A 102 -6.48 -4.31 -7.04
C VAL A 102 -6.15 -5.67 -6.43
N GLN A 103 -6.78 -6.75 -6.89
CA GLN A 103 -6.52 -8.09 -6.35
C GLN A 103 -5.17 -8.65 -6.80
N ASN A 104 -4.79 -8.44 -8.07
CA ASN A 104 -3.62 -9.11 -8.62
C ASN A 104 -2.32 -8.33 -8.47
N ASN A 105 -2.37 -7.01 -8.31
CA ASN A 105 -1.19 -6.15 -8.26
C ASN A 105 -1.15 -5.35 -6.96
N LEU A 106 -2.08 -4.41 -6.79
CA LEU A 106 -1.99 -3.42 -5.72
C LEU A 106 -1.99 -4.05 -4.32
N GLY A 107 -2.86 -5.04 -4.07
CA GLY A 107 -2.89 -5.78 -2.81
C GLY A 107 -1.60 -6.54 -2.54
N LYS A 108 -1.00 -7.16 -3.57
CA LYS A 108 0.28 -7.88 -3.41
C LYS A 108 1.40 -6.93 -3.05
N TYR A 109 1.46 -5.77 -3.70
CA TYR A 109 2.45 -4.74 -3.43
C TYR A 109 2.29 -4.12 -2.05
N ALA A 110 1.05 -3.86 -1.63
CA ALA A 110 0.74 -3.38 -0.29
C ALA A 110 1.20 -4.36 0.80
N ILE A 111 0.96 -5.66 0.60
CA ILE A 111 1.44 -6.72 1.51
C ILE A 111 2.97 -6.74 1.55
N GLN A 112 3.63 -6.78 0.39
CA GLN A 112 5.09 -6.80 0.30
C GLN A 112 5.73 -5.60 1.01
N LEU A 113 5.23 -4.39 0.74
CA LEU A 113 5.75 -3.16 1.35
C LEU A 113 5.49 -3.14 2.86
N THR A 114 4.34 -3.63 3.30
CA THR A 114 4.00 -3.75 4.73
C THR A 114 4.96 -4.70 5.43
N SER A 115 5.23 -5.87 4.84
CA SER A 115 6.18 -6.84 5.40
C SER A 115 7.59 -6.26 5.52
N VAL A 116 8.07 -5.56 4.48
CA VAL A 116 9.38 -4.89 4.53
C VAL A 116 9.42 -3.80 5.61
N ASN A 117 8.37 -2.98 5.71
CA ASN A 117 8.27 -1.94 6.73
C ASN A 117 8.25 -2.52 8.16
N MET A 118 7.53 -3.63 8.37
CA MET A 118 7.51 -4.35 9.65
C MET A 118 8.89 -4.90 10.02
N LEU A 119 9.55 -5.60 9.10
CA LEU A 119 10.90 -6.14 9.32
C LEU A 119 11.91 -5.03 9.62
N PHE A 120 11.83 -3.92 8.89
CA PHE A 120 12.70 -2.76 9.13
C PHE A 120 12.49 -2.16 10.52
N ASN A 121 11.24 -1.98 10.95
CA ASN A 121 10.92 -1.49 12.29
C ASN A 121 11.39 -2.46 13.38
N GLN A 122 11.24 -3.77 13.17
CA GLN A 122 11.77 -4.78 14.10
C GLN A 122 13.30 -4.69 14.20
N MET A 123 14.01 -4.58 13.07
CA MET A 123 15.47 -4.42 13.08
C MET A 123 15.91 -3.15 13.81
N ILE A 124 15.22 -2.03 13.61
CA ILE A 124 15.49 -0.78 14.33
C ILE A 124 15.28 -0.97 15.84
N ASN A 125 14.14 -1.54 16.23
CA ASN A 125 13.82 -1.75 17.64
C ASN A 125 14.87 -2.64 18.31
N ARG A 126 15.30 -3.72 17.64
CA ARG A 126 16.38 -4.59 18.12
C ARG A 126 17.71 -3.87 18.28
N ALA A 127 18.04 -2.98 17.35
CA ALA A 127 19.30 -2.23 17.39
C ALA A 127 19.30 -1.15 18.48
N LEU A 128 18.16 -0.52 18.74
CA LEU A 128 18.02 0.58 19.71
C LEU A 128 17.68 0.10 21.13
N PHE A 129 16.98 -1.03 21.25
CA PHE A 129 16.46 -1.59 22.50
C PHE A 129 16.80 -3.10 22.62
N PRO A 130 18.08 -3.48 22.63
CA PRO A 130 18.49 -4.89 22.62
C PRO A 130 18.08 -5.68 23.87
N GLU A 131 17.83 -5.01 25.00
CA GLU A 131 17.42 -5.64 26.26
C GLU A 131 15.96 -6.10 26.26
N GLU A 132 15.07 -5.38 25.55
CA GLU A 132 13.64 -5.72 25.44
C GLU A 132 13.40 -6.92 24.51
N ASP A 133 14.25 -7.11 23.50
CA ASP A 133 14.15 -8.25 22.56
C ASP A 133 14.55 -9.58 23.22
N GLN A 134 15.47 -9.55 24.21
CA GLN A 134 15.88 -10.74 24.97
C GLN A 134 14.81 -11.27 25.93
N GLU A 135 13.83 -10.46 26.31
CA GLU A 135 12.70 -10.92 27.15
C GLU A 135 11.62 -11.63 26.32
N LEU A 136 11.48 -11.29 25.03
CA LEU A 136 10.53 -11.94 24.12
C LEU A 136 10.98 -13.33 23.66
N GLU A 137 12.29 -13.60 23.59
CA GLU A 137 12.83 -14.93 23.22
C GLU A 137 12.81 -15.97 24.35
N LYS A 138 12.39 -15.60 25.56
CA LYS A 138 12.33 -16.50 26.73
C LYS A 138 10.98 -17.23 26.89
N PHE A 139 10.05 -17.03 25.96
CA PHE A 139 8.71 -17.65 25.94
C PHE A 139 8.44 -18.36 24.61
#